data_AF-B4JDT4-F1
#
_entry.id   AF-B4JDT4-F1
#
_cell.length_a   1.000
_cell.length_b   1.000
_cell.length_c   1.000
_cell.angle_alpha   90.00
_cell.angle_beta   90.00
_cell.angle_gamma   90.00
#
_symmetry.space_group_name_H-M   'P 1'
#
loop_
_entity.id
_entity.type
_entity.pdbx_description
1 polymer ?
#
loop_
_entity_poly.entity_id
_entity_poly.type
_entity_poly.pdbx_seq_one_letter_code
_entity_poly.pdbx_strand_id
1 'polypeptide(L)'
;MFDDRKLLPITVNDLRHTCTCRLRISMAKLLLIGFVHPPTCMVYSIIKVMISDLEGSTLTHCNVLNIVPSLSAVIRAEQSLWVLNTWLHLPFRLLIIWLYCRYFKRRLPRSARLLRHLTVGLLIQNSLSCFPLAHLGHIAGPAAIHALIALSVMLSGFGYMGTSLLCHQRFRREHMEPHEKLSLMLKRKLFLTSLGIQLVMWPLFMLHNQLCIPLGE
;
A
#
# COMPACT_ATOMS: atom_id res chain seq x y z
N MET A 1 -31.37 16.41 20.30
CA MET A 1 -30.70 16.13 21.59
C MET A 1 -29.77 14.95 21.36
N PHE A 2 -28.51 15.23 20.98
CA PHE A 2 -27.51 14.24 20.59
C PHE A 2 -26.36 14.28 21.59
N ASP A 3 -26.14 13.18 22.32
CA ASP A 3 -24.88 12.90 22.99
C ASP A 3 -24.55 11.40 22.85
N ASP A 4 -24.11 11.03 21.64
CA ASP A 4 -23.56 9.70 21.30
C ASP A 4 -22.03 9.75 21.37
N ARG A 5 -21.47 10.11 22.53
CA ARG A 5 -20.04 9.91 22.79
C ARG A 5 -19.72 8.42 22.70
N LYS A 6 -19.20 8.05 21.53
CA LYS A 6 -18.32 6.90 21.31
C LYS A 6 -19.01 5.56 21.57
N LEU A 7 -19.78 5.12 20.58
CA LEU A 7 -20.23 3.74 20.43
C LEU A 7 -19.08 2.71 20.54
N LEU A 8 -19.49 1.50 20.95
CA LEU A 8 -18.80 0.20 21.14
C LEU A 8 -18.52 -0.16 22.61
N PRO A 9 -19.37 -1.04 23.19
CA PRO A 9 -19.25 -2.48 22.95
C PRO A 9 -20.50 -3.09 22.28
N ILE A 10 -20.30 -4.05 21.37
CA ILE A 10 -21.37 -4.66 20.54
C ILE A 10 -21.95 -5.94 21.13
N THR A 11 -21.37 -6.52 22.19
CA THR A 11 -21.91 -7.73 22.81
C THR A 11 -21.59 -7.79 24.31
N VAL A 12 -22.53 -8.28 25.13
CA VAL A 12 -22.35 -8.46 26.58
C VAL A 12 -21.18 -9.41 26.91
N ASN A 13 -20.84 -10.33 25.99
CA ASN A 13 -19.68 -11.21 26.12
C ASN A 13 -18.32 -10.51 25.90
N ASP A 14 -18.27 -9.37 25.20
CA ASP A 14 -17.03 -8.59 25.05
C ASP A 14 -16.65 -7.88 26.37
N LEU A 15 -17.62 -7.65 27.27
CA LEU A 15 -17.38 -7.04 28.58
C LEU A 15 -16.78 -8.00 29.61
N ARG A 16 -16.93 -9.32 29.43
CA ARG A 16 -16.58 -10.30 30.48
C ARG A 16 -15.10 -10.62 30.58
N HIS A 17 -14.30 -10.28 29.56
CA HIS A 17 -12.90 -10.74 29.46
C HIS A 17 -11.82 -9.64 29.51
N THR A 18 -12.17 -8.36 29.60
CA THR A 18 -11.15 -7.29 29.58
C THR A 18 -10.96 -6.67 30.96
N CYS A 19 -10.25 -7.39 31.84
CA CYS A 19 -9.65 -6.79 33.01
C CYS A 19 -8.45 -5.94 32.58
N THR A 20 -8.47 -4.66 32.97
CA THR A 20 -7.35 -3.70 33.09
C THR A 20 -6.47 -3.42 31.86
N CYS A 21 -6.95 -2.56 30.96
CA CYS A 21 -6.18 -1.41 30.45
C CYS A 21 -7.13 -0.37 29.85
N ARG A 22 -7.36 0.73 30.57
CA ARG A 22 -8.34 1.78 30.22
C ARG A 22 -7.78 2.78 29.19
N LEU A 23 -6.95 2.33 28.24
CA LEU A 23 -6.40 3.17 27.17
C LEU A 23 -7.28 3.06 25.91
N ARG A 24 -8.27 3.95 25.78
CA ARG A 24 -9.17 3.97 24.61
C ARG A 24 -8.52 4.72 23.44
N ILE A 25 -7.62 4.05 22.71
CA ILE A 25 -7.01 4.59 21.48
C ILE A 25 -8.02 4.52 20.34
N SER A 26 -8.18 5.61 19.60
CA SER A 26 -8.96 5.61 18.35
C SER A 26 -8.24 4.80 17.28
N MET A 27 -8.86 3.72 16.79
CA MET A 27 -8.30 2.89 15.71
C MET A 27 -7.98 3.70 14.45
N ALA A 28 -8.77 4.73 14.15
CA ALA A 28 -8.52 5.61 13.01
C ALA A 28 -7.21 6.39 13.17
N LYS A 29 -6.91 6.90 14.37
CA LYS A 29 -5.66 7.62 14.65
C LYS A 29 -4.46 6.68 14.62
N LEU A 30 -4.60 5.48 15.19
CA LEU A 30 -3.55 4.47 15.18
C LEU A 30 -3.18 4.06 13.74
N LEU A 31 -4.19 3.78 12.91
CA LEU A 31 -3.98 3.46 11.50
C LEU A 31 -3.41 4.66 10.73
N LEU A 32 -3.86 5.88 11.00
CA LEU A 32 -3.32 7.08 10.35
C LEU A 32 -1.82 7.22 10.59
N ILE A 33 -1.38 7.09 11.85
CA ILE A 33 0.04 7.17 12.21
C ILE A 33 0.84 6.08 11.49
N GLY A 34 0.34 4.84 11.50
CA GLY A 34 0.98 3.73 10.80
C GLY A 34 1.13 3.98 9.30
N PHE A 35 0.05 4.37 8.61
CA PHE A 35 0.03 4.47 7.15
C PHE A 35 0.58 5.78 6.58
N VAL A 36 0.76 6.83 7.39
CA VAL A 36 1.47 8.07 6.99
C VAL A 36 3.00 7.87 6.99
N HIS A 37 3.50 6.92 7.78
CA HIS A 37 4.93 6.71 7.92
C HIS A 37 5.62 6.26 6.60
N PRO A 38 5.14 5.23 5.87
CA PRO A 38 5.78 4.79 4.62
C PRO A 38 5.92 5.85 3.52
N PRO A 39 4.87 6.63 3.16
CA PRO A 39 5.04 7.66 2.13
C PRO A 39 6.01 8.75 2.57
N THR A 40 6.00 9.12 3.86
CA THR A 40 6.97 10.08 4.41
C THR A 40 8.40 9.56 4.30
N CYS A 41 8.64 8.29 4.65
CA CYS A 41 9.96 7.65 4.47
C CYS A 41 10.37 7.61 3.00
N MET A 42 9.47 7.27 2.09
CA MET A 42 9.77 7.23 0.67
C MET A 42 10.21 8.59 0.13
N VAL A 43 9.47 9.66 0.44
CA VAL A 43 9.81 11.03 0.02
C VAL A 43 11.16 11.46 0.61
N TYR A 44 11.38 11.19 1.90
CA TYR A 44 12.65 11.49 2.55
C TYR A 44 13.83 10.76 1.89
N SER A 45 13.70 9.46 1.62
CA SER A 45 14.77 8.67 0.97
C SER A 45 15.07 9.18 -0.44
N ILE A 46 14.04 9.54 -1.22
CA ILE A 46 14.23 10.11 -2.57
C ILE A 46 15.02 11.42 -2.48
N ILE A 47 14.59 12.35 -1.63
CA ILE A 47 15.26 13.66 -1.47
C ILE A 47 16.69 13.47 -1.01
N LYS A 48 16.93 12.62 0.00
CA LYS A 48 18.27 12.36 0.52
C LYS A 48 19.21 11.84 -0.56
N VAL A 49 18.76 10.84 -1.34
CA VAL A 49 19.55 10.24 -2.43
C VAL A 49 19.84 11.25 -3.54
N MET A 50 18.86 12.09 -3.92
CA MET A 50 19.09 13.13 -4.93
C MET A 50 20.10 14.19 -4.49
N ILE A 51 20.19 14.48 -3.19
CA ILE A 51 21.17 15.45 -2.65
C ILE A 51 22.56 14.81 -2.52
N SER A 52 22.63 13.56 -2.06
CA SER A 52 23.91 12.93 -1.70
C SER A 52 24.65 12.28 -2.87
N ASP A 53 23.93 11.71 -3.84
CA ASP A 53 24.52 10.93 -4.93
C ASP A 53 23.62 10.94 -6.17
N LEU A 54 23.47 12.12 -6.78
CA LEU A 54 22.64 12.28 -7.98
C LEU A 54 23.19 11.46 -9.15
N GLU A 55 24.50 11.49 -9.38
CA GLU A 55 25.14 10.78 -10.49
C GLU A 55 25.04 9.26 -10.34
N GLY A 56 25.35 8.70 -9.15
CA GLY A 56 25.27 7.26 -8.91
C GLY A 56 23.84 6.71 -8.83
N SER A 57 22.86 7.54 -8.43
CA SER A 57 21.47 7.10 -8.30
C SER A 57 20.65 7.24 -9.59
N THR A 58 21.12 8.07 -10.54
CA THR A 58 20.51 8.26 -11.85
C THR A 58 21.22 7.51 -12.97
N LEU A 59 22.44 7.00 -12.71
CA LEU A 59 23.17 6.15 -13.66
C LEU A 59 22.40 4.87 -13.95
N THR A 60 22.02 4.69 -15.20
CA THR A 60 21.44 3.44 -15.71
C THR A 60 22.50 2.61 -16.41
N HIS A 61 22.19 1.33 -16.68
CA HIS A 61 23.07 0.47 -17.49
C HIS A 61 23.40 1.08 -18.87
N CYS A 62 22.54 1.97 -19.37
CA CYS A 62 22.75 2.70 -20.61
C CYS A 62 23.67 3.93 -20.46
N ASN A 63 24.15 4.27 -19.26
CA ASN A 63 24.86 5.53 -18.95
C ASN A 63 24.10 6.80 -19.37
N VAL A 64 22.77 6.72 -19.44
CA VAL A 64 21.91 7.84 -19.77
C VAL A 64 21.32 8.41 -18.49
N LEU A 65 21.39 9.74 -18.35
CA LEU A 65 20.82 10.48 -17.23
C LEU A 65 19.32 10.24 -17.12
N ASN A 66 18.88 9.91 -15.92
CA ASN A 66 17.48 9.82 -15.56
C ASN A 66 17.15 10.93 -14.57
N ILE A 67 16.04 11.66 -14.75
CA ILE A 67 15.69 12.81 -13.91
C ILE A 67 15.37 12.37 -12.47
N VAL A 68 14.81 11.16 -12.31
CA VAL A 68 14.40 10.62 -11.01
C VAL A 68 15.07 9.26 -10.80
N PRO A 69 15.74 9.04 -9.65
CA PRO A 69 16.36 7.76 -9.37
C PRO A 69 15.31 6.65 -9.33
N SER A 70 15.67 5.47 -9.83
CA SER A 70 14.79 4.31 -9.76
C SER A 70 14.52 3.94 -8.30
N LEU A 71 13.33 3.37 -8.01
CA LEU A 71 12.99 2.94 -6.66
C LEU A 71 14.03 1.95 -6.09
N SER A 72 14.56 1.07 -6.94
CA SER A 72 15.63 0.14 -6.56
C SER A 72 16.93 0.85 -6.20
N ALA A 73 17.31 1.93 -6.89
CA ALA A 73 18.48 2.75 -6.52
C ALA A 73 18.28 3.43 -5.16
N VAL A 74 17.08 3.97 -4.91
CA VAL A 74 16.73 4.58 -3.61
C VAL A 74 16.73 3.56 -2.48
N ILE A 75 16.18 2.35 -2.72
CA ILE A 75 16.20 1.25 -1.74
C ILE A 75 17.65 0.79 -1.50
N ARG A 76 18.48 0.74 -2.54
CA ARG A 76 19.89 0.34 -2.42
C ARG A 76 20.67 1.31 -1.54
N ALA A 77 20.47 2.61 -1.70
CA ALA A 77 21.15 3.65 -0.92
C ALA A 77 20.67 3.69 0.55
N GLU A 78 19.38 3.46 0.81
CA GLU A 78 18.78 3.60 2.15
C GLU A 78 18.18 2.28 2.68
N GLN A 79 18.81 1.14 2.40
CA GLN A 79 18.24 -0.19 2.67
C GLN A 79 17.81 -0.38 4.13
N SER A 80 18.64 0.04 5.09
CA SER A 80 18.33 -0.07 6.52
C SER A 80 17.05 0.67 6.90
N LEU A 81 16.82 1.86 6.32
CA LEU A 81 15.61 2.64 6.55
C LEU A 81 14.38 1.95 5.95
N TRP A 82 14.51 1.35 4.76
CA TRP A 82 13.44 0.59 4.10
C TRP A 82 13.07 -0.69 4.86
N VAL A 83 14.06 -1.42 5.35
CA VAL A 83 13.85 -2.61 6.20
C VAL A 83 13.15 -2.22 7.50
N LEU A 84 13.65 -1.18 8.19
CA LEU A 84 13.04 -0.69 9.44
C LEU A 84 11.59 -0.24 9.22
N ASN A 85 11.33 0.56 8.19
CA ASN A 85 9.98 1.02 7.86
C ASN A 85 9.03 -0.16 7.55
N THR A 86 9.52 -1.19 6.85
CA THR A 86 8.71 -2.38 6.54
C THR A 86 8.31 -3.13 7.81
N TRP A 87 9.22 -3.30 8.75
CA TRP A 87 8.94 -3.93 10.05
C TRP A 87 8.03 -3.07 10.93
N LEU A 88 8.26 -1.77 11.01
CA LEU A 88 7.40 -0.84 11.75
C LEU A 88 5.98 -0.82 11.19
N HIS A 89 5.83 -0.95 9.88
CA HIS A 89 4.53 -0.93 9.21
C HIS A 89 3.77 -2.27 9.29
N LEU A 90 4.45 -3.39 9.55
CA LEU A 90 3.86 -4.72 9.65
C LEU A 90 2.68 -4.82 10.63
N PRO A 91 2.76 -4.39 11.90
CA PRO A 91 1.63 -4.52 12.83
C PRO A 91 0.37 -3.79 12.32
N PHE A 92 0.54 -2.62 11.69
CA PHE A 92 -0.57 -1.88 11.10
C PHE A 92 -1.18 -2.60 9.89
N ARG A 93 -0.36 -3.31 9.09
CA ARG A 93 -0.85 -4.17 8.00
C ARG A 93 -1.63 -5.38 8.52
N LEU A 94 -1.14 -6.04 9.56
CA LEU A 94 -1.88 -7.16 10.17
C LEU A 94 -3.21 -6.68 10.75
N LEU A 95 -3.22 -5.50 11.38
CA LEU A 95 -4.44 -4.89 11.89
C LEU A 95 -5.43 -4.55 10.77
N ILE A 96 -4.98 -3.96 9.66
CA ILE A 96 -5.87 -3.62 8.53
C ILE A 96 -6.42 -4.89 7.87
N ILE A 97 -5.61 -5.93 7.69
CA ILE A 97 -6.05 -7.23 7.17
C ILE A 97 -7.16 -7.79 8.06
N TRP A 98 -6.95 -7.82 9.37
CA TRP A 98 -7.95 -8.30 10.32
C TRP A 98 -9.26 -7.50 10.25
N LEU A 99 -9.17 -6.17 10.19
CA LEU A 99 -10.33 -5.29 10.06
C LEU A 99 -11.10 -5.55 8.75
N TYR A 100 -10.41 -5.68 7.62
CA TYR A 100 -11.05 -5.96 6.33
C TYR A 100 -11.65 -7.37 6.28
N CYS A 101 -11.00 -8.38 6.87
CA CYS A 101 -11.57 -9.72 7.03
C CYS A 101 -12.91 -9.67 7.79
N ARG A 102 -12.94 -8.95 8.92
CA ARG A 102 -14.15 -8.79 9.74
C ARG A 102 -15.22 -7.97 9.02
N TYR A 103 -14.82 -6.89 8.35
CA TYR A 103 -15.71 -6.02 7.58
C TYR A 103 -16.40 -6.79 6.45
N PHE A 104 -15.62 -7.45 5.59
CA PHE A 104 -16.19 -8.19 4.47
C PHE A 104 -17.00 -9.41 4.93
N LYS A 105 -16.59 -10.12 6.00
CA LYS A 105 -17.37 -11.23 6.56
C LYS A 105 -18.77 -10.79 7.03
N ARG A 106 -18.91 -9.56 7.53
CA ARG A 106 -20.18 -9.02 8.04
C ARG A 106 -21.04 -8.36 6.96
N ARG A 107 -20.41 -7.72 5.98
CA ARG A 107 -21.11 -6.91 4.97
C ARG A 107 -21.45 -7.67 3.70
N LEU A 108 -20.64 -8.65 3.29
CA LEU A 108 -20.87 -9.38 2.04
C LEU A 108 -21.76 -10.61 2.26
N PRO A 109 -22.69 -10.90 1.33
CA PRO A 109 -23.49 -12.12 1.38
C PRO A 109 -22.63 -13.36 1.12
N ARG A 110 -23.16 -14.55 1.47
CA ARG A 110 -22.44 -15.82 1.27
C ARG A 110 -22.10 -16.12 -0.19
N SER A 111 -22.89 -15.61 -1.14
CA SER A 111 -22.61 -15.72 -2.58
C SER A 111 -21.33 -14.98 -3.02
N ALA A 112 -20.91 -13.96 -2.27
CA ALA A 112 -19.70 -13.18 -2.55
C ALA A 112 -18.44 -13.73 -1.87
N ARG A 113 -18.48 -14.98 -1.39
CA ARG A 113 -17.39 -15.59 -0.60
C ARG A 113 -16.06 -15.62 -1.36
N LEU A 114 -16.09 -15.96 -2.65
CA LEU A 114 -14.91 -16.00 -3.51
C LEU A 114 -14.26 -14.61 -3.61
N LEU A 115 -15.06 -13.58 -3.91
CA LEU A 115 -14.58 -12.21 -4.05
C LEU A 115 -13.99 -11.69 -2.73
N ARG A 116 -14.58 -12.03 -1.59
CA ARG A 116 -14.02 -11.74 -0.27
C ARG A 116 -12.64 -12.39 -0.09
N HIS A 117 -12.52 -13.70 -0.36
CA HIS A 117 -11.24 -14.40 -0.20
C HIS A 117 -10.18 -13.85 -1.14
N LEU A 118 -10.54 -13.55 -2.38
CA LEU A 118 -9.65 -12.91 -3.34
C LEU A 118 -9.17 -11.54 -2.84
N THR A 119 -10.08 -10.69 -2.38
CA THR A 119 -9.73 -9.33 -1.90
C THR A 119 -8.78 -9.41 -0.69
N VAL A 120 -9.07 -10.26 0.28
CA VAL A 120 -8.22 -10.47 1.46
C VAL A 120 -6.88 -11.11 1.07
N GLY A 121 -6.90 -12.09 0.18
CA GLY A 121 -5.69 -12.76 -0.32
C GLY A 121 -4.75 -11.80 -1.02
N LEU A 122 -5.28 -10.91 -1.87
CA LEU A 122 -4.50 -9.87 -2.54
C LEU A 122 -3.90 -8.87 -1.54
N LEU A 123 -4.64 -8.51 -0.49
CA LEU A 123 -4.11 -7.65 0.58
C LEU A 123 -2.98 -8.32 1.37
N ILE A 124 -3.10 -9.62 1.66
CA ILE A 124 -2.06 -10.42 2.32
C ILE A 124 -0.84 -10.53 1.40
N GLN A 125 -1.04 -10.89 0.13
CA GLN A 125 0.03 -11.01 -0.86
C GLN A 125 0.79 -9.69 -1.05
N ASN A 126 0.07 -8.57 -1.15
CA ASN A 126 0.67 -7.24 -1.21
C ASN A 126 1.49 -6.94 0.06
N SER A 127 0.98 -7.36 1.22
CA SER A 127 1.66 -7.15 2.49
C SER A 127 2.96 -7.96 2.57
N LEU A 128 2.93 -9.22 2.16
CA LEU A 128 4.09 -10.12 2.11
C LEU A 128 5.12 -9.68 1.06
N SER A 129 4.67 -9.20 -0.10
CA SER A 129 5.57 -8.80 -1.20
C SER A 129 6.44 -7.59 -0.87
N CYS A 130 6.10 -6.78 0.14
CA CYS A 130 6.95 -5.67 0.57
C CYS A 130 8.20 -6.10 1.36
N PHE A 131 8.20 -7.29 1.97
CA PHE A 131 9.39 -7.81 2.67
C PHE A 131 10.55 -8.09 1.71
N PRO A 132 10.38 -8.91 0.65
CA PRO A 132 11.46 -9.13 -0.31
C PRO A 132 11.81 -7.83 -1.03
N LEU A 133 10.87 -6.90 -1.24
CA LEU A 133 11.20 -5.59 -1.81
C LEU A 133 12.19 -4.80 -0.94
N ALA A 134 11.98 -4.78 0.38
CA ALA A 134 12.87 -4.07 1.30
C ALA A 134 14.21 -4.80 1.54
N HIS A 135 14.19 -6.13 1.65
CA HIS A 135 15.37 -6.92 1.98
C HIS A 135 16.24 -7.24 0.77
N LEU A 136 15.62 -7.55 -0.37
CA LEU A 136 16.34 -7.94 -1.58
C LEU A 136 16.59 -6.77 -2.52
N GLY A 137 15.94 -5.61 -2.31
CA GLY A 137 16.03 -4.44 -3.19
C GLY A 137 17.45 -3.89 -3.40
N HIS A 138 18.36 -4.09 -2.44
CA HIS A 138 19.77 -3.68 -2.56
C HIS A 138 20.62 -4.65 -3.37
N ILE A 139 20.31 -5.95 -3.36
CA ILE A 139 21.17 -6.99 -3.93
C ILE A 139 21.28 -6.78 -5.43
N ALA A 140 22.51 -6.71 -5.94
CA ALA A 140 22.82 -6.76 -7.38
C ALA A 140 22.53 -8.17 -7.92
N GLY A 141 21.26 -8.54 -7.97
CA GLY A 141 20.76 -9.80 -8.50
C GLY A 141 20.22 -9.64 -9.92
N PRO A 142 19.76 -10.75 -10.54
CA PRO A 142 19.13 -10.70 -11.85
C PRO A 142 18.01 -9.66 -11.84
N ALA A 143 18.02 -8.73 -12.80
CA ALA A 143 16.98 -7.70 -12.94
C ALA A 143 15.55 -8.30 -12.93
N ALA A 144 15.43 -9.56 -13.36
CA ALA A 144 14.19 -10.34 -13.31
C ALA A 144 13.61 -10.53 -11.91
N ILE A 145 14.41 -10.76 -10.85
CA ILE A 145 13.90 -10.99 -9.50
C ILE A 145 13.30 -9.68 -8.95
N HIS A 146 14.00 -8.57 -9.14
CA HIS A 146 13.51 -7.24 -8.75
C HIS A 146 12.24 -6.86 -9.48
N ALA A 147 12.20 -7.09 -10.81
CA ALA A 147 11.01 -6.87 -11.61
C ALA A 147 9.84 -7.73 -11.14
N LEU A 148 10.07 -9.01 -10.83
CA LEU A 148 9.03 -9.93 -10.34
C LEU A 148 8.45 -9.47 -8.99
N ILE A 149 9.31 -9.05 -8.05
CA ILE A 149 8.87 -8.54 -6.74
C ILE A 149 8.05 -7.25 -6.93
N ALA A 150 8.55 -6.31 -7.73
CA ALA A 150 7.86 -5.05 -8.03
C ALA A 150 6.49 -5.30 -8.69
N LEU A 151 6.43 -6.22 -9.65
CA LEU A 151 5.18 -6.65 -10.29
C LEU A 151 4.23 -7.31 -9.29
N SER A 152 4.73 -8.16 -8.38
CA SER A 152 3.89 -8.79 -7.35
C SER A 152 3.26 -7.74 -6.43
N VAL A 153 4.03 -6.77 -5.95
CA VAL A 153 3.50 -5.65 -5.14
C VAL A 153 2.45 -4.87 -5.94
N MET A 154 2.77 -4.51 -7.19
CA MET A 154 1.89 -3.68 -8.02
C MET A 154 0.57 -4.40 -8.36
N LEU A 155 0.64 -5.64 -8.86
CA LEU A 155 -0.54 -6.41 -9.28
C LEU A 155 -1.43 -6.75 -8.08
N SER A 156 -0.84 -7.13 -6.95
CA SER A 156 -1.62 -7.44 -5.74
C SER A 156 -2.25 -6.17 -5.13
N GLY A 157 -1.57 -5.03 -5.16
CA GLY A 157 -2.10 -3.74 -4.73
C GLY A 157 -3.27 -3.25 -5.61
N PHE A 158 -3.10 -3.26 -6.93
CA PHE A 158 -4.18 -2.90 -7.87
C PHE A 158 -5.33 -3.89 -7.82
N GLY A 159 -5.04 -5.19 -7.76
CA GLY A 159 -6.05 -6.22 -7.62
C GLY A 159 -6.87 -6.04 -6.34
N TYR A 160 -6.23 -5.77 -5.20
CA TYR A 160 -6.92 -5.49 -3.95
C TYR A 160 -7.84 -4.27 -4.08
N MET A 161 -7.35 -3.16 -4.63
CA MET A 161 -8.16 -1.95 -4.77
C MET A 161 -9.33 -2.17 -5.74
N GLY A 162 -9.09 -2.82 -6.87
CA GLY A 162 -10.12 -3.16 -7.86
C GLY A 162 -11.19 -4.09 -7.28
N THR A 163 -10.80 -5.18 -6.63
CA THR A 163 -11.75 -6.12 -5.99
C THR A 163 -12.51 -5.49 -4.84
N SER A 164 -11.88 -4.59 -4.07
CA SER A 164 -12.53 -3.80 -3.01
C SER A 164 -13.61 -2.84 -3.56
N LEU A 165 -13.33 -2.16 -4.68
CA LEU A 165 -14.31 -1.33 -5.39
C LEU A 165 -15.44 -2.16 -5.98
N LEU A 166 -15.15 -3.31 -6.59
CA LEU A 166 -16.16 -4.25 -7.09
C LEU A 166 -17.06 -4.76 -5.98
N CYS A 167 -16.51 -5.10 -4.80
CA CYS A 167 -17.30 -5.46 -3.63
C CYS A 167 -18.31 -4.37 -3.27
N HIS A 168 -17.86 -3.11 -3.26
CA HIS A 168 -18.70 -1.97 -2.89
C HIS A 168 -19.76 -1.65 -3.95
N GLN A 169 -19.43 -1.79 -5.23
CA GLN A 169 -20.38 -1.54 -6.33
C GLN A 169 -21.44 -2.63 -6.43
N ARG A 170 -21.05 -3.91 -6.30
CA ARG A 170 -21.94 -5.04 -6.52
C ARG A 170 -22.82 -5.37 -5.31
N PHE A 171 -22.31 -5.19 -4.09
CA PHE A 171 -23.04 -5.49 -2.84
C PHE A 171 -23.42 -4.22 -2.09
N ARG A 172 -23.71 -3.16 -2.85
CA ARG A 172 -24.10 -1.85 -2.35
C ARG A 172 -25.38 -1.97 -1.52
N ARG A 173 -25.36 -1.52 -0.26
CA ARG A 173 -26.59 -1.31 0.51
C ARG A 173 -27.21 0.04 0.15
N GLU A 174 -28.53 0.13 0.20
CA GLU A 174 -29.30 1.34 -0.15
C GLU A 174 -28.93 2.54 0.72
N HIS A 175 -28.64 2.30 2.01
CA HIS A 175 -28.16 3.32 2.94
C HIS A 175 -26.64 3.18 3.17
N MET A 176 -25.87 4.06 2.52
CA MET A 176 -24.47 4.33 2.89
C MET A 176 -24.39 5.57 3.75
N GLU A 177 -23.59 5.46 4.80
CA GLU A 177 -23.23 6.60 5.61
C GLU A 177 -22.41 7.61 4.79
N PRO A 178 -22.49 8.92 5.07
CA PRO A 178 -21.76 9.95 4.32
C PRO A 178 -20.23 9.70 4.28
N HIS A 179 -19.67 9.17 5.37
CA HIS A 179 -18.25 8.84 5.45
C HIS A 179 -17.85 7.64 4.56
N GLU A 180 -18.74 6.67 4.37
CA GLU A 180 -18.52 5.53 3.47
C GLU A 180 -18.52 6.00 2.01
N LYS A 181 -19.41 6.94 1.65
CA LYS A 181 -19.45 7.55 0.31
C LYS A 181 -18.16 8.31 -0.01
N LEU A 182 -17.71 9.15 0.92
CA LEU A 182 -16.46 9.90 0.77
C LEU A 182 -15.26 8.94 0.62
N SER A 183 -15.19 7.90 1.47
CA SER A 183 -14.13 6.89 1.38
C SER A 183 -14.12 6.18 0.01
N LEU A 184 -15.30 5.81 -0.51
CA LEU A 184 -15.42 5.16 -1.80
C LEU A 184 -15.00 6.09 -2.96
N MET A 185 -15.42 7.35 -2.92
CA MET A 185 -15.03 8.36 -3.91
C MET A 185 -13.52 8.55 -3.92
N LEU A 186 -12.90 8.69 -2.74
CA LEU A 186 -11.45 8.85 -2.63
C LEU A 186 -10.70 7.61 -3.11
N LYS A 187 -11.13 6.41 -2.71
CA LYS A 187 -10.55 5.14 -3.20
C LYS A 187 -10.62 5.04 -4.71
N ARG A 188 -11.76 5.38 -5.32
CA ARG A 188 -11.93 5.35 -6.78
C ARG A 188 -11.01 6.37 -7.47
N LYS A 189 -10.95 7.60 -6.99
CA LYS A 189 -10.06 8.63 -7.54
C LYS A 189 -8.60 8.19 -7.45
N LEU A 190 -8.15 7.76 -6.27
CA LEU A 190 -6.78 7.27 -6.07
C LEU A 190 -6.46 6.09 -6.97
N PHE A 191 -7.36 5.11 -7.10
CA PHE A 191 -7.19 3.97 -7.99
C PHE A 191 -7.00 4.39 -9.45
N LEU A 192 -7.87 5.27 -9.96
CA LEU A 192 -7.80 5.75 -11.35
C LEU A 192 -6.54 6.58 -11.60
N THR A 193 -6.18 7.46 -10.66
CA THR A 193 -4.96 8.26 -10.73
C THR A 193 -3.72 7.36 -10.71
N SER A 194 -3.64 6.40 -9.80
CA SER A 194 -2.52 5.45 -9.75
C SER A 194 -2.42 4.59 -11.01
N LEU A 195 -3.56 4.15 -11.56
CA LEU A 195 -3.57 3.40 -12.81
C LEU A 195 -3.05 4.26 -13.97
N GLY A 196 -3.53 5.51 -14.08
CA GLY A 196 -3.07 6.46 -15.09
C GLY A 196 -1.57 6.73 -15.01
N ILE A 197 -1.04 6.95 -13.80
CA ILE A 197 0.40 7.15 -13.58
C ILE A 197 1.18 5.91 -14.05
N GLN A 198 0.75 4.69 -13.69
CA GLN A 198 1.48 3.49 -14.10
C GLN A 198 1.41 3.21 -15.60
N LEU A 199 0.30 3.53 -16.27
CA LEU A 199 0.19 3.43 -17.72
C LEU A 199 1.15 4.37 -18.46
N VAL A 200 1.54 5.49 -17.85
CA VAL A 200 2.55 6.41 -18.41
C VAL A 200 3.96 6.01 -18.01
N MET A 201 4.19 5.66 -16.74
CA MET A 201 5.52 5.35 -16.21
C MET A 201 6.12 4.07 -16.79
N TRP A 202 5.32 3.02 -17.05
CA TRP A 202 5.85 1.77 -17.59
C TRP A 202 6.42 1.93 -19.02
N PRO A 203 5.69 2.53 -19.98
CA PRO A 203 6.24 2.79 -21.30
C PRO A 203 7.53 3.61 -21.27
N LEU A 204 7.59 4.66 -20.44
CA LEU A 204 8.80 5.46 -20.26
C LEU A 204 9.96 4.64 -19.70
N PHE A 205 9.70 3.79 -18.71
CA PHE A 205 10.69 2.89 -18.17
C PHE A 205 11.19 1.87 -19.22
N MET A 206 10.32 1.32 -20.06
CA MET A 206 10.73 0.41 -21.15
C MET A 206 11.55 1.15 -22.21
N LEU A 207 11.12 2.35 -22.61
CA LEU A 207 11.82 3.18 -23.57
C LEU A 207 13.24 3.52 -23.08
N HIS A 208 13.36 3.90 -21.81
CA HIS A 208 14.64 4.26 -21.23
C HIS A 208 15.53 3.04 -20.96
N ASN A 209 14.98 1.95 -20.43
CA ASN A 209 15.76 0.79 -19.99
C ASN A 209 16.06 -0.23 -21.09
N GLN A 210 15.24 -0.33 -22.14
CA GLN A 210 15.45 -1.25 -23.27
C GLN A 210 15.97 -0.55 -24.52
N LEU A 211 15.52 0.68 -24.80
CA LEU A 211 15.88 1.42 -26.01
C LEU A 211 16.93 2.50 -25.74
N CYS A 212 17.39 2.65 -24.48
CA CYS A 212 18.42 3.60 -24.05
C CYS A 212 18.17 5.05 -24.52
N ILE A 213 16.90 5.46 -24.61
CA ILE A 213 16.56 6.83 -25.02
C ILE A 213 16.68 7.77 -23.81
N PRO A 214 17.38 8.92 -23.94
CA PRO A 214 17.44 9.95 -22.90
C PRO A 214 16.07 10.58 -22.65
N LEU A 215 15.77 10.76 -21.37
CA LEU A 215 14.54 11.43 -20.90
C LEU A 215 14.78 12.90 -20.52
N GLY A 216 16.01 13.40 -20.72
CA GLY A 216 16.43 14.78 -20.52
C GLY A 216 17.71 15.08 -21.30
N GLU A 217 17.92 16.35 -21.63
CA GLU A 217 19.17 16.86 -22.22
C GLU A 217 20.23 17.16 -21.15
#